data_AF-A0A0F9EY09-F1
#
_entry.id   AF-A0A0F9EY09-F1
#
_cell.length_a   1.000
_cell.length_b   1.000
_cell.length_c   1.000
_cell.angle_alpha   90.00
_cell.angle_beta   90.00
_cell.angle_gamma   90.00
#
_symmetry.space_group_name_H-M   'P 1'
#
loop_
_entity.id
_entity.type
_entity.pdbx_description
1 polymer ?
#
loop_
_entity_poly.entity_id
_entity_poly.type
_entity_poly.pdbx_seq_one_letter_code
_entity_poly.pdbx_strand_id
1 'polypeptide(L)' 'MLNVDEVNNCLIFDCPEEGGIELIFPVGGDGSNMRASIFVNDEDAQKLINIIQNKLNARL' A
#
# COMPACT_ATOMS: atom_id res chain seq x y z
N MET A 1 -14.45 1.53 10.27
CA MET A 1 -14.78 1.84 8.86
C MET A 1 -13.65 2.74 8.38
N LEU A 2 -12.79 2.29 7.46
CA LEU A 2 -11.65 3.09 6.97
C LEU A 2 -12.21 4.25 6.14
N ASN A 3 -11.78 5.47 6.41
CA ASN A 3 -12.21 6.64 5.65
C ASN A 3 -11.63 6.55 4.23
N VAL A 4 -12.44 6.83 3.20
CA VAL A 4 -12.02 6.65 1.79
C VAL A 4 -10.88 7.61 1.44
N ASP A 5 -10.87 8.81 2.02
CA ASP A 5 -9.80 9.79 1.85
C ASP A 5 -8.47 9.35 2.50
N GLU A 6 -8.53 8.55 3.57
CA GLU A 6 -7.32 7.99 4.22
C GLU A 6 -6.70 6.88 3.36
N VAL A 7 -7.52 6.10 2.65
CA VAL A 7 -7.05 5.05 1.73
C VAL A 7 -6.30 5.65 0.53
N ASN A 8 -6.67 6.86 0.09
CA ASN A 8 -5.99 7.55 -1.02
C ASN A 8 -4.56 8.01 -0.68
N ASN A 9 -4.20 8.08 0.61
CA ASN A 9 -2.85 8.42 1.08
C ASN A 9 -1.99 7.19 1.42
N CYS A 10 -2.34 6.01 0.90
CA CYS A 10 -1.54 4.81 1.08
C CYS A 10 -0.14 5.00 0.46
N LEU A 11 0.90 4.83 1.28
CA LEU A 11 2.29 4.79 0.80
C LEU A 11 2.68 3.35 0.50
N ILE A 12 3.28 3.15 -0.67
CA ILE A 12 3.71 1.83 -1.15
C ILE A 12 5.24 1.86 -1.23
N PHE A 13 5.88 0.95 -0.51
CA PHE A 13 7.34 0.79 -0.50
C PHE A 13 7.70 -0.57 -1.07
N ASP A 14 8.62 -0.57 -2.02
CA ASP A 14 9.28 -1.79 -2.48
C ASP A 14 10.40 -2.14 -1.48
N CYS A 15 10.36 -3.35 -0.92
CA CYS A 15 11.31 -3.85 0.07
C CYS A 15 12.04 -5.07 -0.49
N PRO A 16 12.95 -4.88 -1.47
CA PRO A 16 13.64 -5.97 -2.15
C PRO A 16 14.54 -6.78 -1.21
N GLU A 17 15.07 -6.19 -0.13
CA GLU A 17 15.88 -6.90 0.87
C GLU A 17 15.07 -7.94 1.67
N GLU A 18 13.77 -7.71 1.84
CA GLU A 18 12.87 -8.64 2.53
C GLU A 18 12.05 -9.51 1.56
N GLY A 19 12.18 -9.28 0.24
CA GLY A 19 11.41 -9.98 -0.79
C GLY A 19 9.91 -9.67 -0.72
N GLY A 20 9.56 -8.38 -0.64
CA GLY A 20 8.16 -7.98 -0.49
C GLY A 20 7.88 -6.50 -0.67
N ILE A 21 6.62 -6.14 -0.43
CA ILE A 21 6.07 -4.78 -0.50
C ILE A 21 5.54 -4.41 0.87
N GLU A 22 5.87 -3.23 1.35
CA GLU A 22 5.27 -2.64 2.54
C GLU A 22 4.22 -1.60 2.14
N LEU A 23 3.02 -1.74 2.69
CA LEU A 23 1.91 -0.81 2.52
C LEU A 23 1.66 -0.09 3.84
N ILE A 24 1.68 1.24 3.81
CA ILE A 24 1.40 2.08 4.97
C ILE A 24 0.10 2.84 4.73
N PHE A 25 -0.89 2.58 5.58
CA PHE A 25 -2.19 3.23 5.57
C PHE A 25 -2.30 4.18 6.75
N PRO A 26 -2.67 5.46 6.58
CA PRO A 26 -3.12 6.26 7.69
C PRO A 26 -4.43 5.67 8.22
N VAL A 27 -4.53 5.50 9.54
CA VAL A 27 -5.70 4.93 10.21
C VAL A 27 -6.20 5.94 11.24
N GLY A 28 -7.04 6.87 10.79
CA GLY A 28 -7.58 7.93 11.63
C GLY A 28 -6.88 9.28 11.48
N GLY A 29 -7.52 10.32 12.03
CA GLY A 29 -7.06 11.72 12.00
C GLY A 29 -6.05 12.09 13.09
N ASP A 30 -5.56 11.14 13.89
CA ASP A 30 -4.59 11.34 14.97
C ASP A 30 -3.13 11.17 14.51
N GLY A 31 -2.92 10.82 13.23
CA GLY A 31 -1.61 10.55 12.65
C GLY A 31 -1.12 9.10 12.84
N SER A 32 -1.97 8.21 13.34
CA SER A 32 -1.66 6.78 13.44
C SER A 32 -1.55 6.13 12.05
N ASN A 33 -0.56 5.26 11.86
CA ASN A 33 -0.35 4.52 10.62
C ASN A 33 -0.44 3.01 10.89
N MET A 34 -1.15 2.29 10.02
CA MET A 34 -1.14 0.83 9.95
C MET A 34 -0.16 0.39 8.87
N ARG A 35 0.67 -0.60 9.20
CA ARG A 35 1.60 -1.22 8.25
C ARG A 35 1.14 -2.62 7.90
N ALA A 36 1.23 -2.97 6.62
CA ALA A 36 1.02 -4.32 6.12
C ALA A 36 2.16 -4.71 5.18
N SER A 37 2.85 -5.81 5.49
CA SER A 37 3.92 -6.35 4.66
C SER A 37 3.41 -7.53 3.84
N ILE A 38 3.72 -7.54 2.56
CA ILE A 38 3.32 -8.57 1.60
C ILE A 38 4.58 -9.16 0.97
N PHE A 39 4.89 -10.41 1.26
CA PHE A 39 6.04 -11.09 0.69
C PHE A 39 5.68 -11.70 -0.67
N VAL A 40 6.36 -11.26 -1.72
CA VAL A 40 6.16 -11.69 -3.11
C VAL A 40 7.51 -11.67 -3.82
N ASN A 41 7.68 -12.52 -4.83
CA ASN A 41 8.88 -12.48 -5.66
C ASN A 41 8.97 -11.14 -6.44
N ASP A 42 10.17 -10.75 -6.86
CA ASP A 42 10.43 -9.47 -7.53
C ASP A 42 9.56 -9.25 -8.78
N GLU A 43 9.28 -10.31 -9.55
CA GLU A 43 8.48 -10.21 -10.77
C GLU A 43 7.00 -9.87 -10.47
N ASP A 44 6.47 -10.45 -9.40
CA ASP A 44 5.10 -10.27 -8.97
C ASP A 44 4.93 -9.03 -8.09
N ALA A 45 5.99 -8.57 -7.42
CA ALA A 45 6.01 -7.33 -6.67
C ALA A 45 5.62 -6.14 -7.58
N GLN A 46 6.27 -6.02 -8.73
CA GLN A 46 6.00 -4.91 -9.64
C GLN A 46 4.56 -4.96 -10.21
N LYS A 47 4.03 -6.17 -10.47
CA LYS A 47 2.63 -6.35 -10.89
C LYS A 47 1.68 -5.92 -9.77
N LEU A 48 1.97 -6.29 -8.52
CA LEU A 48 1.15 -5.97 -7.36
C LEU A 48 1.11 -4.46 -7.11
N ILE A 49 2.25 -3.78 -7.16
CA ILE A 49 2.34 -2.31 -7.03
C ILE A 49 1.44 -1.63 -8.06
N ASN A 50 1.55 -2.02 -9.33
CA ASN A 50 0.73 -1.47 -10.42
C ASN A 50 -0.77 -1.71 -10.19
N ILE A 51 -1.17 -2.90 -9.71
CA ILE A 51 -2.57 -3.21 -9.40
C ILE A 51 -3.08 -2.32 -8.26
N ILE A 52 -2.28 -2.14 -7.20
CA ILE A 52 -2.66 -1.33 -6.04
C ILE A 52 -2.83 0.13 -6.46
N GLN A 53 -1.85 0.68 -7.18
CA GLN A 53 -1.91 2.05 -7.69
C GLN A 53 -3.12 2.27 -8.60
N ASN A 54 -3.39 1.35 -9.53
CA ASN A 54 -4.55 1.45 -10.42
C ASN A 54 -5.88 1.40 -9.65
N LYS A 55 -6.00 0.53 -8.63
CA LYS A 55 -7.21 0.44 -7.81
C LYS A 55 -7.43 1.67 -6.92
N LEU A 56 -6.35 2.28 -6.42
CA LEU A 56 -6.42 3.52 -5.67
C LEU A 56 -6.83 4.68 -6.59
N ASN A 57 -6.19 4.82 -7.75
CA ASN A 57 -6.48 5.88 -8.71
C ASN A 57 -7.88 5.79 -9.33
N ALA A 58 -8.41 4.58 -9.55
CA ALA A 58 -9.74 4.38 -10.13
C ALA A 58 -10.92 4.72 -9.20
N ARG A 59 -10.65 5.05 -7.92
CA ARG A 59 -11.66 5.49 -6.95
C ARG A 59 -11.72 7.02 -6.77
N LEU A 60 -10.88 7.78 -7.48
CA LEU A 60 -10.91 9.24 -7.62
C LEU A 60 -11.90 9.66 -8.73
#